data_AF-A0A6L5G4K0-F1
#
_entry.id   AF-A0A6L5G4K0-F1
#
_cell.length_a   1.000
_cell.length_b   1.000
_cell.length_c   1.000
_cell.angle_alpha   90.00
_cell.angle_beta   90.00
_cell.angle_gamma   90.00
#
_symmetry.space_group_name_H-M   'P 1'
#
loop_
_entity.id
_entity.type
_entity.pdbx_description
1 polymer ?
#
loop_
_entity_poly.entity_id
_entity_poly.type
_entity_poly.pdbx_seq_one_letter_code
_entity_poly.pdbx_strand_id
1 'polypeptide(L)'
;MKRPPRLLRALAVLTGLLTAGALAAPAAAEHPEQAPTPFYNSVRGEDGCTLFETSGEASWPAVHPPEEHRVAVSGVAVIRDGSDGNPCLPVIPADRQIEFTGHVNDWAAVEHIVPMPLGSADQTYAFDLVAPGGAPIEYVTMKICQERRADGSEWLGRCGPNIVIEQGAASEHCTFTADVTGQWGTGYAMQVTITAIEAIRDWHAIVALPGGQTLAHIWNATATRNGSELAIGPAPWNREIPAGGSAAFGFLVSGPYQAPPHLEVWADGHRCTEM
;
A
#
# COMPACT_ATOMS: atom_id res chain seq x y z
N MET A 1 -37.46 -74.32 -56.75
CA MET A 1 -37.78 -75.31 -55.69
C MET A 1 -37.05 -74.89 -54.42
N LYS A 2 -37.76 -74.33 -53.44
CA LYS A 2 -38.17 -74.99 -52.18
C LYS A 2 -37.02 -75.70 -51.41
N ARG A 3 -36.73 -75.09 -50.26
CA ARG A 3 -36.30 -75.64 -48.96
C ARG A 3 -34.79 -75.84 -48.67
N PRO A 4 -34.44 -75.70 -47.37
CA PRO A 4 -33.15 -75.22 -46.82
C PRO A 4 -32.36 -76.45 -46.27
N PRO A 5 -31.39 -76.45 -45.30
CA PRO A 5 -31.38 -75.71 -44.01
C PRO A 5 -30.01 -75.41 -43.35
N ARG A 6 -30.10 -74.82 -42.15
CA ARG A 6 -29.30 -75.06 -40.93
C ARG A 6 -27.89 -74.42 -40.74
N LEU A 7 -27.88 -73.66 -39.63
CA LEU A 7 -26.93 -73.69 -38.50
C LEU A 7 -25.64 -72.84 -38.55
N LEU A 8 -25.56 -72.00 -37.50
CA LEU A 8 -24.39 -71.46 -36.80
C LEU A 8 -23.44 -70.52 -37.56
N ARG A 9 -23.38 -69.26 -37.08
CA ARG A 9 -22.16 -68.46 -36.87
C ARG A 9 -22.53 -67.21 -36.07
N ALA A 10 -22.14 -67.15 -34.81
CA ALA A 10 -20.87 -66.61 -34.31
C ALA A 10 -20.95 -65.08 -34.13
N LEU A 11 -20.98 -64.68 -32.86
CA LEU A 11 -20.88 -63.30 -32.39
C LEU A 11 -19.64 -62.62 -32.99
N ALA A 12 -19.84 -61.40 -33.50
CA ALA A 12 -18.78 -60.41 -33.62
C ALA A 12 -19.25 -59.14 -32.90
N VAL A 13 -18.64 -58.87 -31.75
CA VAL A 13 -18.78 -57.63 -30.99
C VAL A 13 -17.99 -56.56 -31.74
N LEU A 14 -18.67 -55.55 -32.28
CA LEU A 14 -18.04 -54.31 -32.74
C LEU A 14 -18.22 -53.24 -31.67
N THR A 15 -17.15 -53.02 -30.91
CA THR A 15 -16.97 -51.85 -30.04
C THR A 15 -16.73 -50.63 -30.93
N GLY A 16 -17.77 -49.80 -31.11
CA GLY A 16 -17.65 -48.46 -31.68
C GLY A 16 -17.03 -47.51 -30.66
N LEU A 17 -15.82 -47.04 -30.93
CA LEU A 17 -15.14 -45.99 -30.16
C LEU A 17 -15.82 -44.65 -30.49
N LEU A 18 -16.65 -44.15 -29.58
CA LEU A 18 -17.15 -42.76 -29.62
C LEU A 18 -16.06 -41.84 -29.08
N THR A 19 -15.35 -41.15 -29.97
CA THR A 19 -14.49 -40.02 -29.63
C THR A 19 -15.36 -38.84 -29.21
N ALA A 20 -15.61 -38.69 -27.91
CA ALA A 20 -16.10 -37.45 -27.34
C ALA A 20 -15.00 -36.40 -27.45
N GLY A 21 -15.15 -35.45 -28.38
CA GLY A 21 -14.35 -34.25 -28.40
C GLY A 21 -14.62 -33.45 -27.14
N ALA A 22 -13.65 -33.42 -26.22
CA ALA A 22 -13.66 -32.46 -25.13
C ALA A 22 -13.49 -31.07 -25.74
N LEU A 23 -14.59 -30.31 -25.83
CA LEU A 23 -14.52 -28.86 -25.98
C LEU A 23 -13.85 -28.34 -24.71
N ALA A 24 -12.57 -28.03 -24.80
CA ALA A 24 -11.92 -27.18 -23.81
C ALA A 24 -12.69 -25.85 -23.80
N ALA A 25 -13.32 -25.55 -22.67
CA ALA A 25 -13.83 -24.22 -22.42
C ALA A 25 -12.66 -23.22 -22.56
N PRO A 26 -12.90 -22.01 -23.10
CA PRO A 26 -11.85 -21.00 -23.10
C PRO A 26 -11.47 -20.72 -21.64
N ALA A 27 -10.16 -20.60 -21.39
CA ALA A 27 -9.63 -20.09 -20.14
C ALA A 27 -10.45 -18.85 -19.74
N ALA A 28 -10.99 -18.86 -18.51
CA ALA A 28 -11.53 -17.65 -17.91
C ALA A 28 -10.47 -16.55 -18.10
N ALA A 29 -10.87 -15.44 -18.70
CA ALA A 29 -10.02 -14.26 -18.70
C ALA A 29 -9.78 -13.91 -17.22
N GLU A 30 -8.58 -14.18 -16.71
CA GLU A 30 -8.14 -13.68 -15.41
C GLU A 30 -8.29 -12.16 -15.49
N HIS A 31 -9.27 -11.61 -14.79
CA HIS A 31 -9.34 -10.17 -14.56
C HIS A 31 -8.11 -9.84 -13.69
N PRO A 32 -7.15 -9.04 -14.19
CA PRO A 32 -5.98 -8.72 -13.39
C PRO A 32 -6.46 -8.02 -12.12
N GLU A 33 -6.15 -8.63 -10.96
CA GLU A 33 -6.47 -8.05 -9.67
C GLU A 33 -5.67 -6.76 -9.51
N GLN A 34 -6.36 -5.69 -9.15
CA GLN A 34 -5.74 -4.36 -9.03
C GLN A 34 -4.73 -4.39 -7.89
N ALA A 35 -3.55 -3.78 -8.11
CA ALA A 35 -2.54 -3.69 -7.06
C ALA A 35 -3.13 -2.98 -5.82
N PRO A 36 -2.78 -3.43 -4.60
CA PRO A 36 -3.15 -2.73 -3.39
C PRO A 36 -2.69 -1.26 -3.42
N THR A 37 -3.50 -0.38 -2.86
CA THR A 37 -3.21 1.05 -2.72
C THR A 37 -2.55 1.27 -1.36
N PRO A 38 -1.26 1.62 -1.30
CA PRO A 38 -0.56 1.87 -0.04
C PRO A 38 -1.04 3.16 0.62
N PHE A 39 -0.86 3.25 1.93
CA PHE A 39 -1.17 4.41 2.75
C PHE A 39 -0.11 4.62 3.84
N TYR A 40 0.05 5.87 4.27
CA TYR A 40 0.81 6.25 5.46
C TYR A 40 0.12 7.41 6.17
N ASN A 41 0.16 7.42 7.50
CA ASN A 41 -0.28 8.56 8.30
C ASN A 41 0.57 8.66 9.57
N SER A 42 0.76 9.88 10.05
CA SER A 42 1.39 10.12 11.34
C SER A 42 0.78 11.31 12.07
N VAL A 43 0.80 11.25 13.39
CA VAL A 43 0.40 12.35 14.26
C VAL A 43 1.35 12.47 15.43
N ARG A 44 1.74 13.71 15.73
CA ARG A 44 2.57 14.04 16.88
C ARG A 44 1.72 14.12 18.14
N GLY A 45 2.22 13.54 19.23
CA GLY A 45 1.64 13.59 20.55
C GLY A 45 1.68 14.98 21.17
N GLU A 46 0.89 15.16 22.22
CA GLU A 46 0.79 16.42 22.97
C GLU A 46 2.09 16.84 23.65
N ASP A 47 2.97 15.87 23.90
CA ASP A 47 4.32 16.07 24.42
C ASP A 47 5.28 16.71 23.40
N GLY A 48 4.88 16.79 22.13
CA GLY A 48 5.68 17.28 21.03
C GLY A 48 6.76 16.31 20.56
N CYS A 49 6.82 15.09 21.09
CA CYS A 49 7.89 14.13 20.81
C CYS A 49 7.39 12.76 20.39
N THR A 50 6.33 12.26 21.01
CA THR A 50 5.81 10.93 20.68
C THR A 50 5.19 10.99 19.29
N LEU A 51 5.64 10.12 18.39
CA LEU A 51 5.09 10.01 17.04
C LEU A 51 4.27 8.73 16.94
N PHE A 52 2.98 8.85 16.63
CA PHE A 52 2.11 7.74 16.31
C PHE A 52 2.04 7.63 14.80
N GLU A 53 2.42 6.48 14.25
CA GLU A 53 2.46 6.29 12.80
C GLU A 53 1.73 5.02 12.41
N THR A 54 1.25 5.00 11.17
CA THR A 54 0.77 3.79 10.54
C THR A 54 1.11 3.79 9.06
N SER A 55 1.48 2.63 8.53
CA SER A 55 1.64 2.37 7.11
C SER A 55 0.99 1.04 6.75
N GLY A 56 0.57 0.89 5.51
CA GLY A 56 -0.10 -0.32 5.06
C GLY A 56 -0.64 -0.18 3.65
N GLU A 57 -1.55 -1.08 3.29
CA GLU A 57 -2.19 -1.14 1.98
C GLU A 57 -3.67 -1.48 2.09
N ALA A 58 -4.47 -0.89 1.21
CA ALA A 58 -5.88 -1.22 1.00
C ALA A 58 -6.07 -1.77 -0.41
N SER A 59 -6.67 -2.95 -0.52
CA SER A 59 -6.99 -3.58 -1.81
C SER A 59 -8.48 -3.74 -1.95
N TRP A 60 -8.96 -3.64 -3.18
CA TRP A 60 -10.35 -3.93 -3.51
C TRP A 60 -10.39 -5.12 -4.47
N PRO A 61 -10.54 -6.33 -3.93
CA PRO A 61 -10.58 -7.54 -4.73
C PRO A 61 -11.72 -7.51 -5.75
N ALA A 62 -11.48 -8.12 -6.91
CA ALA A 62 -12.53 -8.35 -7.89
C ALA A 62 -13.62 -9.24 -7.28
N VAL A 63 -14.89 -8.88 -7.50
CA VAL A 63 -16.03 -9.60 -6.93
C VAL A 63 -16.62 -10.54 -7.96
N HIS A 64 -16.76 -11.81 -7.59
CA HIS A 64 -17.49 -12.80 -8.35
C HIS A 64 -18.73 -13.26 -7.57
N PRO A 65 -19.95 -13.12 -8.11
CA PRO A 65 -21.14 -13.60 -7.42
C PRO A 65 -20.98 -15.06 -7.00
N PRO A 66 -21.25 -15.42 -5.73
CA PRO A 66 -22.06 -14.69 -4.74
C PRO A 66 -21.27 -13.83 -3.73
N GLU A 67 -20.00 -13.51 -3.98
CA GLU A 67 -19.19 -12.71 -3.06
C GLU A 67 -19.71 -11.27 -2.92
N GLU A 68 -19.49 -10.66 -1.75
CA GLU A 68 -19.80 -9.26 -1.49
C GLU A 68 -18.58 -8.36 -1.76
N HIS A 69 -18.84 -7.09 -2.10
CA HIS A 69 -17.76 -6.10 -2.21
C HIS A 69 -17.11 -5.85 -0.85
N ARG A 70 -15.77 -5.85 -0.83
CA ARG A 70 -14.97 -5.56 0.35
C ARG A 70 -13.72 -4.74 0.01
N VAL A 71 -13.18 -4.08 1.02
CA VAL A 71 -11.82 -3.52 1.00
C VAL A 71 -10.98 -4.27 2.02
N ALA A 72 -9.97 -5.00 1.56
CA ALA A 72 -9.02 -5.68 2.43
C ALA A 72 -7.91 -4.70 2.80
N VAL A 73 -7.79 -4.39 4.09
CA VAL A 73 -6.82 -3.44 4.64
C VAL A 73 -5.82 -4.22 5.49
N SER A 74 -4.53 -3.94 5.31
CA SER A 74 -3.48 -4.48 6.17
C SER A 74 -2.37 -3.46 6.41
N GLY A 75 -1.67 -3.55 7.53
CA GLY A 75 -0.62 -2.60 7.84
C GLY A 75 0.03 -2.81 9.21
N VAL A 76 0.81 -1.82 9.59
CA VAL A 76 1.48 -1.71 10.89
C VAL A 76 1.13 -0.40 11.55
N ALA A 77 1.02 -0.42 12.86
CA ALA A 77 0.93 0.77 13.69
C ALA A 77 2.12 0.77 14.66
N VAL A 78 2.81 1.91 14.74
CA VAL A 78 4.05 2.04 15.51
C VAL A 78 4.03 3.33 16.33
N ILE A 79 4.70 3.30 17.47
CA ILE A 79 4.93 4.47 18.33
C ILE A 79 6.43 4.70 18.41
N ARG A 80 6.90 5.87 17.98
CA ARG A 80 8.31 6.21 17.94
C ARG A 80 8.63 7.43 18.79
N ASP A 81 9.89 7.50 19.22
CA ASP A 81 10.48 8.74 19.69
C ASP A 81 10.76 9.63 18.46
N GLY A 82 9.96 10.69 18.32
CA GLY A 82 10.12 11.74 17.33
C GLY A 82 10.65 13.04 17.95
N SER A 83 11.37 12.97 19.07
CA SER A 83 11.95 14.15 19.73
C SER A 83 12.98 14.89 18.88
N ASP A 84 13.63 14.20 17.93
CA ASP A 84 14.72 14.72 17.09
C ASP A 84 15.84 15.41 17.91
N GLY A 85 16.04 14.97 19.16
CA GLY A 85 17.00 15.54 20.11
C GLY A 85 16.51 16.79 20.86
N ASN A 86 15.26 17.22 20.66
CA ASN A 86 14.63 18.32 21.42
C ASN A 86 13.98 17.81 22.72
N PRO A 87 13.96 18.63 23.78
CA PRO A 87 13.28 18.26 25.01
C PRO A 87 11.76 18.25 24.83
N CYS A 88 11.13 17.18 25.32
CA CYS A 88 9.69 16.99 25.28
C CYS A 88 8.97 17.82 26.34
N LEU A 89 7.73 18.19 26.06
CA LEU A 89 6.87 18.80 27.07
C LEU A 89 6.55 17.76 28.17
N PRO A 90 6.40 18.19 29.43
CA PRO A 90 6.09 17.30 30.55
C PRO A 90 4.58 16.95 30.58
N VAL A 91 4.06 16.45 29.46
CA VAL A 91 2.69 16.01 29.26
C VAL A 91 2.74 14.57 28.77
N ILE A 92 1.83 13.72 29.25
CA ILE A 92 1.70 12.35 28.75
C ILE A 92 0.73 12.40 27.57
N PRO A 93 1.13 11.96 26.37
CA PRO A 93 0.21 11.91 25.23
C PRO A 93 -0.99 11.03 25.52
N ALA A 94 -2.15 11.40 24.98
CA ALA A 94 -3.33 10.55 25.08
C ALA A 94 -3.19 9.30 24.20
N ASP A 95 -3.84 8.20 24.60
CA ASP A 95 -3.98 7.02 23.76
C ASP A 95 -4.56 7.38 22.39
N ARG A 96 -4.12 6.64 21.37
CA ARG A 96 -4.56 6.84 19.99
C ARG A 96 -5.33 5.63 19.49
N GLN A 97 -6.00 5.84 18.37
CA GLN A 97 -6.64 4.82 17.57
C GLN A 97 -6.60 5.23 16.10
N ILE A 98 -6.42 4.26 15.20
CA ILE A 98 -6.57 4.48 13.77
C ILE A 98 -8.01 4.21 13.41
N GLU A 99 -8.68 5.23 12.87
CA GLU A 99 -10.05 5.13 12.38
C GLU A 99 -10.03 5.01 10.86
N PHE A 100 -10.43 3.84 10.37
CA PHE A 100 -10.67 3.57 8.95
C PHE A 100 -12.17 3.66 8.66
N THR A 101 -12.56 4.42 7.66
CA THR A 101 -13.97 4.56 7.25
C THR A 101 -14.10 4.27 5.77
N GLY A 102 -14.91 3.27 5.41
CA GLY A 102 -15.28 3.00 4.02
C GLY A 102 -16.48 3.85 3.61
N HIS A 103 -16.41 4.48 2.44
CA HIS A 103 -17.45 5.38 1.93
C HIS A 103 -18.16 4.81 0.70
N VAL A 104 -19.47 5.03 0.62
CA VAL A 104 -20.36 4.61 -0.46
C VAL A 104 -21.19 5.82 -0.89
N ASN A 105 -21.06 6.29 -2.13
CA ASN A 105 -21.64 7.54 -2.62
C ASN A 105 -21.36 8.73 -1.66
N ASP A 106 -20.10 8.90 -1.25
CA ASP A 106 -19.64 9.90 -0.27
C ASP A 106 -20.21 9.78 1.16
N TRP A 107 -20.98 8.73 1.46
CA TRP A 107 -21.48 8.46 2.81
C TRP A 107 -20.57 7.48 3.55
N ALA A 108 -20.22 7.80 4.79
CA ALA A 108 -19.55 6.86 5.70
C ALA A 108 -20.44 5.63 5.95
N ALA A 109 -20.07 4.50 5.36
CA ALA A 109 -20.89 3.29 5.34
C ALA A 109 -20.45 2.25 6.39
N VAL A 110 -19.15 2.18 6.67
CA VAL A 110 -18.56 1.23 7.61
C VAL A 110 -17.32 1.85 8.26
N GLU A 111 -17.07 1.51 9.51
CA GLU A 111 -15.89 1.94 10.25
C GLU A 111 -15.18 0.74 10.88
N HIS A 112 -13.85 0.79 10.91
CA HIS A 112 -13.00 -0.08 11.70
C HIS A 112 -12.01 0.75 12.51
N ILE A 113 -11.80 0.35 13.76
CA ILE A 113 -10.91 1.03 14.69
C ILE A 113 -9.79 0.09 15.10
N VAL A 114 -8.55 0.55 14.93
CA VAL A 114 -7.34 -0.12 15.40
C VAL A 114 -6.80 0.64 16.62
N PRO A 115 -6.91 0.12 17.85
CA PRO A 115 -6.37 0.79 19.04
C PRO A 115 -4.85 0.94 18.98
N MET A 116 -4.32 2.04 19.47
CA MET A 116 -2.88 2.34 19.62
C MET A 116 -2.62 2.99 21.00
N PRO A 117 -2.77 2.24 22.10
CA PRO A 117 -2.53 2.79 23.43
C PRO A 117 -1.06 3.16 23.60
N LEU A 118 -0.79 4.24 24.34
CA LEU A 118 0.56 4.72 24.58
C LEU A 118 1.43 3.62 25.20
N GLY A 119 2.64 3.43 24.67
CA GLY A 119 3.57 2.41 25.14
C GLY A 119 3.26 1.00 24.66
N SER A 120 2.29 0.82 23.76
CA SER A 120 2.14 -0.43 23.01
C SER A 120 3.37 -0.70 22.15
N ALA A 121 3.67 -1.99 21.94
CA ALA A 121 4.65 -2.42 20.95
C ALA A 121 4.09 -2.24 19.54
N ASP A 122 4.98 -2.21 18.54
CA ASP A 122 4.61 -2.25 17.12
C ASP A 122 3.58 -3.36 16.87
N GLN A 123 2.46 -3.00 16.26
CA GLN A 123 1.33 -3.89 16.04
C GLN A 123 1.03 -4.03 14.55
N THR A 124 0.80 -5.25 14.09
CA THR A 124 0.26 -5.52 12.76
C THR A 124 -1.26 -5.60 12.84
N TYR A 125 -1.95 -5.16 11.79
CA TYR A 125 -3.40 -5.31 11.65
C TYR A 125 -3.77 -5.76 10.24
N ALA A 126 -4.85 -6.51 10.13
CA ALA A 126 -5.47 -6.88 8.87
C ALA A 126 -6.98 -7.10 9.10
N PHE A 127 -7.83 -6.52 8.23
CA PHE A 127 -9.27 -6.63 8.31
C PHE A 127 -9.93 -6.34 6.95
N ASP A 128 -11.19 -6.76 6.81
CA ASP A 128 -12.03 -6.40 5.67
C ASP A 128 -13.06 -5.34 6.09
N LEU A 129 -13.20 -4.29 5.28
CA LEU A 129 -14.33 -3.38 5.34
C LEU A 129 -15.41 -3.87 4.37
N VAL A 130 -16.62 -4.10 4.88
CA VAL A 130 -17.79 -4.48 4.09
C VAL A 130 -18.91 -3.51 4.41
N ALA A 131 -19.42 -2.81 3.40
CA ALA A 131 -20.53 -1.89 3.58
C ALA A 131 -21.84 -2.64 3.82
N PRO A 132 -22.80 -2.07 4.57
CA PRO A 132 -24.12 -2.67 4.75
C PRO A 132 -24.78 -3.01 3.39
N GLY A 133 -25.24 -4.26 3.26
CA GLY A 133 -25.86 -4.74 2.02
C GLY A 133 -24.88 -5.05 0.88
N GLY A 134 -23.58 -5.08 1.15
CA GLY A 134 -22.54 -5.44 0.16
C GLY A 134 -22.33 -4.37 -0.91
N ALA A 135 -22.71 -3.12 -0.64
CA ALA A 135 -22.48 -2.01 -1.56
C ALA A 135 -20.97 -1.80 -1.81
N PRO A 136 -20.54 -1.45 -3.03
CA PRO A 136 -19.14 -1.20 -3.32
C PRO A 136 -18.64 0.03 -2.57
N ILE A 137 -17.60 -0.15 -1.76
CA ILE A 137 -16.87 0.95 -1.13
C ILE A 137 -16.02 1.63 -2.20
N GLU A 138 -16.20 2.94 -2.38
CA GLU A 138 -15.53 3.74 -3.42
C GLU A 138 -14.13 4.16 -2.97
N TYR A 139 -14.01 4.58 -1.72
CA TYR A 139 -12.75 4.97 -1.09
C TYR A 139 -12.79 4.73 0.42
N VAL A 140 -11.61 4.69 1.03
CA VAL A 140 -11.43 4.59 2.48
C VAL A 140 -10.77 5.87 2.98
N THR A 141 -11.27 6.45 4.06
CA THR A 141 -10.53 7.49 4.80
C THR A 141 -9.85 6.89 6.01
N MET A 142 -8.65 7.35 6.33
CA MET A 142 -7.88 6.93 7.50
C MET A 142 -7.38 8.14 8.29
N LYS A 143 -7.62 8.11 9.61
CA LYS A 143 -7.14 9.12 10.56
C LYS A 143 -6.52 8.45 11.79
N ILE A 144 -5.49 9.06 12.38
CA ILE A 144 -5.06 8.73 13.75
C ILE A 144 -5.72 9.72 14.70
N CYS A 145 -6.53 9.21 15.63
CA CYS A 145 -7.36 9.99 16.52
C CYS A 145 -7.11 9.63 17.98
N GLN A 146 -7.37 10.56 18.89
CA GLN A 146 -7.64 10.20 20.29
C GLN A 146 -8.96 9.44 20.40
N GLU A 147 -9.15 8.66 21.47
CA GLU A 147 -10.44 8.01 21.76
C GLU A 147 -11.59 9.02 21.75
N ARG A 148 -12.78 8.61 21.32
CA ARG A 148 -13.97 9.46 21.41
C ARG A 148 -14.33 9.68 22.87
N ARG A 149 -14.96 10.82 23.18
CA ARG A 149 -15.57 11.00 24.49
C ARG A 149 -16.60 9.90 24.71
N ALA A 150 -16.82 9.52 25.96
CA ALA A 150 -17.83 8.53 26.33
C ALA A 150 -19.26 8.90 25.86
N ASP A 151 -19.51 10.18 25.56
CA ASP A 151 -20.78 10.68 25.02
C ASP A 151 -20.86 10.65 23.48
N GLY A 152 -19.82 10.16 22.79
CA GLY A 152 -19.74 10.09 21.33
C GLY A 152 -19.50 11.42 20.63
N SER A 153 -19.32 12.53 21.35
CA SER A 153 -19.06 13.83 20.74
C SER A 153 -17.64 13.95 20.19
N GLU A 154 -17.51 14.51 18.98
CA GLU A 154 -16.22 14.88 18.40
C GLU A 154 -15.79 16.28 18.87
N TRP A 155 -14.48 16.53 18.91
CA TRP A 155 -13.92 17.88 19.12
C TRP A 155 -12.81 18.17 18.13
N LEU A 156 -12.61 19.46 17.88
CA LEU A 156 -11.53 19.94 17.01
C LEU A 156 -10.17 19.50 17.56
N GLY A 157 -9.36 18.92 16.69
CA GLY A 157 -8.03 18.42 17.05
C GLY A 157 -8.01 17.03 17.69
N ARG A 158 -9.13 16.28 17.71
CA ARG A 158 -9.10 14.85 18.11
C ARG A 158 -8.19 14.04 17.19
N CYS A 159 -8.26 14.34 15.90
CA CYS A 159 -7.62 13.58 14.84
C CYS A 159 -6.52 14.39 14.15
N GLY A 160 -5.48 13.69 13.72
CA GLY A 160 -4.47 14.20 12.79
C GLY A 160 -4.97 14.28 11.35
N PRO A 161 -4.04 14.28 10.37
CA PRO A 161 -4.36 14.32 8.95
C PRO A 161 -5.38 13.26 8.53
N ASN A 162 -6.27 13.63 7.60
CA ASN A 162 -7.22 12.73 6.96
C ASN A 162 -6.65 12.24 5.64
N ILE A 163 -6.31 10.96 5.56
CA ILE A 163 -5.79 10.34 4.35
C ILE A 163 -6.96 9.72 3.60
N VAL A 164 -7.05 9.97 2.30
CA VAL A 164 -8.01 9.33 1.39
C VAL A 164 -7.27 8.25 0.60
N ILE A 165 -7.82 7.04 0.60
CA ILE A 165 -7.27 5.85 -0.05
C ILE A 165 -8.31 5.39 -1.06
N GLU A 166 -7.97 5.46 -2.35
CA GLU A 166 -8.89 5.17 -3.45
C GLU A 166 -8.40 3.98 -4.27
N GLN A 167 -9.32 3.25 -4.91
CA GLN A 167 -8.95 2.16 -5.82
C GLN A 167 -8.06 2.65 -6.96
N GLY A 168 -6.80 2.25 -6.96
CA GLY A 168 -5.93 2.38 -8.14
C GLY A 168 -5.66 3.83 -8.57
N ALA A 169 -5.68 4.78 -7.65
CA ALA A 169 -5.33 6.16 -7.98
C ALA A 169 -3.86 6.26 -8.40
N ALA A 170 -3.65 6.58 -9.68
CA ALA A 170 -2.48 7.36 -10.07
C ALA A 170 -2.58 8.69 -9.31
N SER A 171 -1.55 9.04 -8.56
CA SER A 171 -1.49 10.25 -7.75
C SER A 171 -1.62 11.47 -8.65
N GLU A 172 -2.67 12.26 -8.46
CA GLU A 172 -2.77 13.61 -9.05
C GLU A 172 -1.90 14.62 -8.31
N HIS A 173 -1.18 14.22 -7.25
CA HIS A 173 -0.36 15.12 -6.45
C HIS A 173 1.09 15.16 -6.94
N CYS A 174 1.65 14.01 -7.26
CA CYS A 174 3.03 13.90 -7.73
C CYS A 174 3.33 12.62 -8.51
N THR A 175 4.36 12.68 -9.32
CA THR A 175 4.96 11.51 -9.99
C THR A 175 6.44 11.42 -9.64
N PHE A 176 7.06 10.25 -9.84
CA PHE A 176 8.50 10.14 -9.76
C PHE A 176 9.07 9.17 -10.80
N THR A 177 10.35 9.32 -11.12
CA THR A 177 11.13 8.32 -11.87
C THR A 177 12.31 7.86 -11.03
N ALA A 178 12.76 6.62 -11.26
CA ALA A 178 13.92 6.04 -10.60
C ALA A 178 14.87 5.40 -11.63
N ASP A 179 16.04 6.00 -11.78
CA ASP A 179 16.99 5.64 -12.82
C ASP A 179 18.30 5.14 -12.23
N VAL A 180 18.76 3.98 -12.68
CA VAL A 180 20.13 3.52 -12.41
C VAL A 180 21.08 4.28 -13.31
N THR A 181 21.77 5.28 -12.75
CA THR A 181 22.68 6.17 -13.50
C THR A 181 24.07 5.59 -13.69
N GLY A 182 24.42 4.54 -12.95
CA GLY A 182 25.66 3.78 -13.15
C GLY A 182 25.75 2.52 -12.28
N GLN A 183 26.51 1.53 -12.72
CA GLN A 183 26.81 0.31 -11.95
C GLN A 183 28.22 -0.22 -12.27
N TRP A 184 28.89 -0.80 -11.28
CA TRP A 184 30.28 -1.31 -11.42
C TRP A 184 30.50 -2.65 -10.69
N GLY A 185 29.45 -3.47 -10.58
CA GLY A 185 29.50 -4.85 -10.07
C GLY A 185 29.56 -4.97 -8.54
N THR A 186 30.29 -4.07 -7.88
CA THR A 186 30.34 -3.96 -6.40
C THR A 186 29.52 -2.80 -5.85
N GLY A 187 28.87 -2.02 -6.73
CA GLY A 187 27.96 -0.96 -6.36
C GLY A 187 27.20 -0.39 -7.55
N TYR A 188 26.23 0.46 -7.24
CA TYR A 188 25.45 1.21 -8.22
C TYR A 188 25.06 2.59 -7.71
N ALA A 189 24.72 3.48 -8.63
CA ALA A 189 24.16 4.80 -8.39
C ALA A 189 22.72 4.82 -8.88
N MET A 190 21.81 5.31 -8.05
CA MET A 190 20.40 5.53 -8.41
C MET A 190 20.05 7.01 -8.25
N GLN A 191 19.27 7.54 -9.19
CA GLN A 191 18.74 8.89 -9.18
C GLN A 191 17.22 8.79 -9.13
N VAL A 192 16.59 9.50 -8.21
CA VAL A 192 15.13 9.61 -8.11
C VAL A 192 14.74 11.05 -8.38
N THR A 193 13.80 11.25 -9.30
CA THR A 193 13.27 12.57 -9.66
C THR A 193 11.80 12.64 -9.32
N ILE A 194 11.42 13.55 -8.44
CA ILE A 194 10.05 13.81 -8.01
C ILE A 194 9.52 15.00 -8.81
N THR A 195 8.36 14.85 -9.43
CA THR A 195 7.67 15.89 -10.17
C THR A 195 6.35 16.21 -9.48
N ALA A 196 6.17 17.48 -9.15
CA ALA A 196 4.97 18.02 -8.54
C ALA A 196 3.89 18.22 -9.61
N ILE A 197 2.73 17.59 -9.44
CA ILE A 197 1.52 17.96 -10.19
C ILE A 197 0.85 19.13 -9.44
N GLU A 198 0.70 18.98 -8.12
CA GLU A 198 0.36 20.06 -7.19
C GLU A 198 1.58 20.54 -6.40
N ALA A 199 1.50 21.71 -5.76
CA ALA A 199 2.62 22.24 -4.98
C ALA A 199 2.87 21.37 -3.73
N ILE A 200 4.11 20.89 -3.59
CA ILE A 200 4.58 20.03 -2.51
C ILE A 200 5.29 20.89 -1.45
N ARG A 201 4.97 20.70 -0.18
CA ARG A 201 5.61 21.38 0.97
C ARG A 201 6.63 20.51 1.68
N ASP A 202 6.47 19.20 1.62
CA ASP A 202 7.41 18.22 2.14
C ASP A 202 7.30 16.91 1.35
N TRP A 203 8.40 16.19 1.23
CA TRP A 203 8.42 14.86 0.62
C TRP A 203 9.35 13.93 1.35
N HIS A 204 9.08 12.63 1.25
CA HIS A 204 9.98 11.59 1.72
C HIS A 204 9.92 10.39 0.78
N ALA A 205 10.94 9.55 0.84
CA ALA A 205 10.99 8.31 0.08
C ALA A 205 11.38 7.14 0.99
N ILE A 206 10.84 5.96 0.69
CA ILE A 206 11.18 4.72 1.38
C ILE A 206 11.83 3.80 0.36
N VAL A 207 12.99 3.25 0.70
CA VAL A 207 13.73 2.34 -0.19
C VAL A 207 14.16 1.10 0.59
N ALA A 208 13.64 -0.07 0.20
CA ALA A 208 14.14 -1.34 0.70
C ALA A 208 15.39 -1.75 -0.09
N LEU A 209 16.50 -1.99 0.60
CA LEU A 209 17.70 -2.55 -0.01
C LEU A 209 17.72 -4.08 0.14
N PRO A 210 17.85 -4.85 -0.95
CA PRO A 210 18.08 -6.28 -0.92
C PRO A 210 19.22 -6.72 0.01
N GLY A 211 19.13 -7.97 0.48
CA GLY A 211 20.17 -8.58 1.31
C GLY A 211 21.55 -8.50 0.64
N GLY A 212 22.55 -7.99 1.38
CA GLY A 212 23.91 -7.77 0.87
C GLY A 212 24.14 -6.40 0.22
N GLN A 213 23.11 -5.54 0.17
CA GLN A 213 23.26 -4.14 -0.23
C GLN A 213 23.29 -3.20 0.98
N THR A 214 24.12 -2.16 0.89
CA THR A 214 24.24 -1.12 1.93
C THR A 214 24.36 0.26 1.30
N LEU A 215 23.75 1.27 1.92
CA LEU A 215 23.84 2.66 1.49
C LEU A 215 25.28 3.14 1.73
N ALA A 216 25.95 3.58 0.67
CA ALA A 216 27.32 4.07 0.72
C ALA A 216 27.37 5.60 0.80
N HIS A 217 26.51 6.28 0.04
CA HIS A 217 26.45 7.74 -0.02
C HIS A 217 25.08 8.21 -0.49
N ILE A 218 24.67 9.42 -0.10
CA ILE A 218 23.44 10.06 -0.58
C ILE A 218 23.69 11.56 -0.78
N TRP A 219 23.07 12.16 -1.78
CA TRP A 219 23.13 13.59 -2.07
C TRP A 219 21.75 14.16 -2.33
N ASN A 220 21.60 15.47 -2.10
CA ASN A 220 20.33 16.21 -2.17
C ASN A 220 19.20 15.62 -1.30
N ALA A 221 19.56 14.84 -0.28
CA ALA A 221 18.63 14.19 0.63
C ALA A 221 19.37 13.75 1.90
N THR A 222 18.61 13.48 2.96
CA THR A 222 19.08 12.80 4.17
C THR A 222 18.49 11.40 4.22
N ALA A 223 19.18 10.46 4.86
CA ALA A 223 18.68 9.09 5.00
C ALA A 223 18.91 8.57 6.42
N THR A 224 17.89 7.93 6.98
CA THR A 224 17.97 7.10 8.18
C THR A 224 17.72 5.64 7.79
N ARG A 225 18.46 4.71 8.40
CA ARG A 225 18.34 3.28 8.10
C ARG A 225 17.58 2.58 9.22
N ASN A 226 16.54 1.87 8.85
CA ASN A 226 15.76 0.99 9.73
C ASN A 226 15.84 -0.44 9.19
N GLY A 227 16.78 -1.24 9.69
CA GLY A 227 17.05 -2.58 9.16
C GLY A 227 17.53 -2.54 7.70
N SER A 228 16.76 -3.16 6.79
CA SER A 228 16.99 -3.15 5.34
C SER A 228 16.39 -1.94 4.62
N GLU A 229 15.55 -1.16 5.29
CA GLU A 229 14.89 0.01 4.69
C GLU A 229 15.65 1.30 4.97
N LEU A 230 15.58 2.21 4.00
CA LEU A 230 16.02 3.59 4.10
C LEU A 230 14.79 4.49 4.12
N ALA A 231 14.66 5.30 5.16
CA ALA A 231 13.76 6.45 5.16
C ALA A 231 14.57 7.67 4.70
N ILE A 232 14.21 8.21 3.54
CA ILE A 232 14.92 9.29 2.86
C ILE A 232 14.07 10.56 2.94
N GLY A 233 14.66 11.66 3.41
CA GLY A 233 14.03 12.97 3.50
C GLY A 233 14.73 14.03 2.63
N PRO A 234 14.14 15.22 2.51
CA PRO A 234 14.62 16.27 1.64
C PRO A 234 15.84 16.97 2.22
N ALA A 235 16.68 17.52 1.34
CA ALA A 235 17.59 18.58 1.74
C ALA A 235 16.82 19.90 1.92
N PRO A 236 17.33 20.88 2.71
CA PRO A 236 16.60 22.12 2.98
C PRO A 236 16.17 22.90 1.73
N TRP A 237 16.93 22.82 0.64
CA TRP A 237 16.68 23.59 -0.59
C TRP A 237 15.76 22.90 -1.60
N ASN A 238 15.45 21.63 -1.44
CA ASN A 238 14.60 20.88 -2.38
C ASN A 238 13.36 20.27 -1.73
N ARG A 239 13.06 20.66 -0.49
CA ARG A 239 11.88 20.23 0.26
C ARG A 239 10.57 20.69 -0.40
N GLU A 240 10.47 21.98 -0.69
CA GLU A 240 9.30 22.56 -1.34
C GLU A 240 9.45 22.47 -2.86
N ILE A 241 8.41 22.01 -3.56
CA ILE A 241 8.39 21.89 -5.02
C ILE A 241 7.12 22.59 -5.53
N PRO A 242 7.23 23.69 -6.30
CA PRO A 242 6.04 24.34 -6.86
C PRO A 242 5.32 23.40 -7.82
N ALA A 243 4.02 23.60 -8.02
CA ALA A 243 3.24 22.84 -9.01
C ALA A 243 3.91 22.90 -10.40
N GLY A 244 4.05 21.74 -11.06
CA GLY A 244 4.79 21.56 -12.31
C GLY A 244 6.32 21.58 -12.17
N GLY A 245 6.85 21.77 -10.97
CA GLY A 245 8.28 21.74 -10.67
C GLY A 245 8.79 20.33 -10.36
N SER A 246 10.10 20.20 -10.15
CA SER A 246 10.73 18.93 -9.81
C SER A 246 11.89 19.09 -8.81
N ALA A 247 12.06 18.09 -7.95
CA ALA A 247 13.26 17.90 -7.13
C ALA A 247 13.88 16.55 -7.44
N ALA A 248 15.19 16.42 -7.28
CA ALA A 248 15.86 15.14 -7.48
C ALA A 248 16.93 14.88 -6.42
N PHE A 249 17.00 13.62 -6.00
CA PHE A 249 18.02 13.11 -5.10
C PHE A 249 18.66 11.86 -5.69
N GLY A 250 19.81 11.47 -5.17
CA GLY A 250 20.45 10.24 -5.60
C GLY A 250 21.33 9.64 -4.52
N PHE A 251 21.65 8.37 -4.70
CA PHE A 251 22.43 7.62 -3.73
C PHE A 251 23.29 6.54 -4.38
N LEU A 252 24.39 6.22 -3.69
CA LEU A 252 25.27 5.10 -3.99
C LEU A 252 24.96 3.94 -3.06
N VAL A 253 24.92 2.74 -3.62
CA VAL A 253 24.78 1.50 -2.88
C VAL A 253 26.01 0.63 -3.11
N SER A 254 26.56 0.09 -2.03
CA SER A 254 27.56 -0.97 -2.04
C SER A 254 26.87 -2.33 -2.08
N GLY A 255 27.32 -3.22 -2.94
CA GLY A 255 26.74 -4.54 -3.20
C GLY A 255 26.43 -4.76 -4.68
N PRO A 256 26.20 -6.02 -5.12
CA PRO A 256 25.78 -6.29 -6.49
C PRO A 256 24.43 -5.61 -6.77
N TYR A 257 24.29 -5.04 -7.96
CA TYR A 257 23.03 -4.41 -8.36
C TYR A 257 21.91 -5.46 -8.36
N GLN A 258 20.88 -5.12 -7.60
CA GLN A 258 19.56 -5.74 -7.55
C GLN A 258 18.60 -4.58 -7.36
N ALA A 259 17.57 -4.50 -8.19
CA ALA A 259 16.57 -3.45 -8.07
C ALA A 259 15.93 -3.49 -6.66
N PRO A 260 15.66 -2.33 -6.04
CA PRO A 260 14.90 -2.29 -4.80
C PRO A 260 13.57 -3.03 -4.97
N PRO A 261 13.24 -4.01 -4.10
CA PRO A 261 11.94 -4.67 -4.14
C PRO A 261 10.81 -3.73 -3.71
N HIS A 262 11.17 -2.60 -3.09
CA HIS A 262 10.27 -1.55 -2.66
C HIS A 262 10.98 -0.21 -2.78
N LEU A 263 10.40 0.69 -3.57
CA LEU A 263 10.78 2.09 -3.70
C LEU A 263 9.50 2.89 -3.78
N GLU A 264 9.31 3.80 -2.83
CA GLU A 264 8.14 4.67 -2.79
C GLU A 264 8.55 6.10 -2.51
N VAL A 265 7.77 7.03 -3.05
CA VAL A 265 7.88 8.46 -2.78
C VAL A 265 6.52 8.96 -2.32
N TRP A 266 6.54 9.81 -1.30
CA TRP A 266 5.38 10.47 -0.72
C TRP A 266 5.62 11.97 -0.68
N ALA A 267 4.59 12.76 -0.98
CA ALA A 267 4.61 14.21 -0.92
C ALA A 267 3.35 14.70 -0.21
N ASP A 268 3.51 15.50 0.85
CA ASP A 268 2.42 16.01 1.69
C ASP A 268 1.37 14.96 2.14
N GLY A 269 1.81 13.70 2.31
CA GLY A 269 0.94 12.59 2.69
C GLY A 269 0.28 11.83 1.52
N HIS A 270 0.53 12.25 0.28
CA HIS A 270 0.10 11.57 -0.93
C HIS A 270 1.26 10.78 -1.53
N ARG A 271 1.03 9.51 -1.90
CA ARG A 271 2.05 8.74 -2.64
C ARG A 271 2.23 9.32 -4.03
N CYS A 272 3.43 9.30 -4.57
CA CYS A 272 3.68 9.65 -5.96
C CYS A 272 3.58 8.42 -6.87
N THR A 273 3.15 8.63 -8.11
CA THR A 273 3.12 7.56 -9.12
C THR A 273 4.48 7.41 -9.81
N GLU A 274 5.03 6.20 -9.84
CA GLU A 274 6.23 5.90 -10.63
C GLU A 274 5.89 5.90 -12.13
N MET A 275 6.74 6.53 -12.95
CA MET A 275 6.58 6.65 -14.41
C MET A 275 7.64 5.88 -15.18
#